data_AF-W7HSU7-F1
#
_entry.id   AF-W7HSU7-F1
#
_cell.length_a   1.000
_cell.length_b   1.000
_cell.length_c   1.000
_cell.angle_alpha   90.00
_cell.angle_beta   90.00
_cell.angle_gamma   90.00
#
_symmetry.space_group_name_H-M   'P 1'
#
loop_
_entity.id
_entity.type
_entity.pdbx_description
1 polymer ?
#
loop_
_entity_poly.entity_id
_entity_poly.type
_entity_poly.pdbx_seq_one_letter_code
_entity_poly.pdbx_strand_id
1 'polypeptide(L)'
;MKFTSFTALCSAVLPVALVTGSVIPRQERLVWAYNYKYENGTLRGDITARPMNCPTASRYPLIEVFWAAGESWQETPIVATRGGWHDSVGNPWYNFRGDAPDVTQFYLKLTCGDVISYNPGNFVNYQVQH
;
A
#
# COMPACT_ATOMS: atom_id res chain seq x y z
N MET A 1 -37.85 -71.19 1.70
CA MET A 1 -36.38 -71.12 1.72
C MET A 1 -35.86 -70.81 0.32
N LYS A 2 -35.31 -69.61 0.11
CA LYS A 2 -34.24 -69.30 -0.86
C LYS A 2 -33.84 -67.82 -0.69
N PHE A 3 -32.53 -67.63 -0.58
CA PHE A 3 -31.79 -66.39 -0.34
C PHE A 3 -31.83 -65.45 -1.55
N THR A 4 -31.68 -64.15 -1.31
CA THR A 4 -30.58 -63.34 -1.90
C THR A 4 -30.54 -61.95 -1.26
N SER A 5 -29.50 -61.71 -0.46
CA SER A 5 -29.05 -60.37 -0.06
C SER A 5 -28.18 -59.77 -1.18
N PHE A 6 -28.42 -58.52 -1.54
CA PHE A 6 -27.51 -57.72 -2.35
C PHE A 6 -26.88 -56.63 -1.48
N THR A 7 -25.60 -56.78 -1.17
CA THR A 7 -24.75 -55.74 -0.59
C THR A 7 -24.29 -54.79 -1.68
N ALA A 8 -24.74 -53.53 -1.63
CA ALA A 8 -24.24 -52.46 -2.48
C ALA A 8 -23.06 -51.77 -1.78
N LEU A 9 -21.84 -51.97 -2.31
CA LEU A 9 -20.65 -51.20 -1.93
C LEU A 9 -20.70 -49.85 -2.65
N CYS A 10 -21.04 -48.79 -1.91
CA CYS A 10 -20.99 -47.43 -2.41
C CYS A 10 -19.57 -46.87 -2.17
N SER A 11 -18.73 -46.87 -3.19
CA SER A 11 -17.42 -46.22 -3.15
C SER A 11 -17.59 -44.71 -3.29
N ALA A 12 -17.49 -43.99 -2.16
CA ALA A 12 -17.43 -42.53 -2.16
C ALA A 12 -16.01 -42.08 -2.59
N VAL A 13 -15.90 -41.56 -3.82
CA VAL A 13 -14.68 -40.91 -4.30
C VAL A 13 -14.71 -39.46 -3.81
N LEU A 14 -13.88 -39.13 -2.81
CA LEU A 14 -13.69 -37.76 -2.35
C LEU A 14 -12.81 -37.01 -3.37
N PRO A 15 -13.23 -35.85 -3.90
CA PRO A 15 -12.34 -35.01 -4.69
C PRO A 15 -11.31 -34.35 -3.77
N VAL A 16 -10.05 -34.78 -3.89
CA VAL A 16 -8.92 -34.09 -3.27
C VAL A 16 -8.66 -32.82 -4.07
N ALA A 17 -9.20 -31.69 -3.59
CA ALA A 17 -8.84 -30.38 -4.11
C ALA A 17 -7.40 -30.06 -3.69
N LEU A 18 -6.46 -30.15 -4.64
CA LEU A 18 -5.11 -29.62 -4.48
C LEU A 18 -5.20 -28.10 -4.39
N VAL A 19 -5.16 -27.57 -3.17
CA VAL A 19 -4.96 -26.13 -2.94
C VAL A 19 -3.49 -25.84 -3.23
N THR A 20 -3.17 -25.47 -4.46
CA THR A 20 -1.86 -24.89 -4.78
C THR A 20 -1.84 -23.50 -4.16
N GLY A 21 -1.18 -23.37 -3.01
CA GLY A 21 -0.88 -22.06 -2.42
C GLY A 21 -0.01 -21.28 -3.39
N SER A 22 -0.60 -20.37 -4.15
CA SER A 22 0.14 -19.40 -4.94
C SER A 22 0.90 -18.50 -3.97
N VAL A 23 2.24 -18.56 -4.00
CA VAL A 23 3.09 -17.60 -3.32
C VAL A 23 2.83 -16.25 -3.99
N ILE A 24 2.06 -15.39 -3.33
CA ILE A 24 1.81 -14.02 -3.81
C ILE A 24 3.16 -13.31 -3.78
N PRO A 25 3.71 -12.87 -4.93
CA PRO A 25 4.98 -12.17 -4.93
C PRO A 25 4.83 -10.87 -4.14
N ARG A 26 5.78 -10.62 -3.24
CA ARG A 26 5.85 -9.35 -2.51
C ARG A 26 5.98 -8.22 -3.52
N GLN A 27 4.94 -7.39 -3.64
CA GLN A 27 4.97 -6.21 -4.50
C GLN A 27 6.17 -5.34 -4.11
N GLU A 28 7.02 -5.00 -5.07
CA GLU A 28 8.19 -4.17 -4.80
C GLU A 28 7.74 -2.81 -4.28
N ARG A 29 8.30 -2.39 -3.14
CA ARG A 29 7.95 -1.12 -2.51
C ARG A 29 8.60 0.04 -3.27
N LEU A 30 7.81 0.77 -4.05
CA LEU A 30 8.30 1.87 -4.89
C LEU A 30 8.37 3.23 -4.17
N VAL A 31 7.58 3.42 -3.11
CA VAL A 31 7.51 4.65 -2.31
C VAL A 31 7.41 4.27 -0.85
N TRP A 32 7.97 5.03 0.09
CA TRP A 32 7.79 4.82 1.54
C TRP A 32 8.06 6.12 2.32
N ALA A 33 7.34 6.32 3.43
CA ALA A 33 7.66 7.37 4.39
C ALA A 33 8.88 6.95 5.22
N TYR A 34 9.79 7.90 5.46
CA TYR A 34 10.97 7.71 6.30
C TYR A 34 10.71 8.20 7.72
N ASN A 35 10.18 9.42 7.85
CA ASN A 35 9.73 10.00 9.10
C ASN A 35 8.45 10.79 8.86
N TYR A 36 7.69 11.04 9.93
CA TYR A 36 6.54 11.92 9.91
C TYR A 36 6.23 12.42 11.32
N LYS A 37 5.60 13.58 11.40
CA LYS A 37 5.15 14.21 12.63
C LYS A 37 3.79 14.85 12.39
N TYR A 38 2.92 14.71 13.38
CA TYR A 38 1.70 15.49 13.48
C TYR A 38 1.83 16.50 14.63
N GLU A 39 1.43 17.74 14.38
CA GLU A 39 1.49 18.83 15.35
C GLU A 39 0.52 19.93 14.95
N ASN A 40 -0.35 20.37 15.87
CA ASN A 40 -1.28 21.49 15.67
C ASN A 40 -2.14 21.36 14.38
N GLY A 41 -2.70 20.18 14.10
CA GLY A 41 -3.51 19.98 12.90
C GLY A 41 -2.73 19.83 11.60
N THR A 42 -1.39 19.87 11.65
CA THR A 42 -0.53 19.72 10.47
C THR A 42 0.17 18.36 10.49
N LEU A 43 0.02 17.58 9.42
CA LEU A 43 0.85 16.40 9.16
C LEU A 43 2.00 16.78 8.22
N ARG A 44 3.22 16.41 8.60
CA ARG A 44 4.43 16.62 7.79
C ARG A 44 5.36 15.42 7.85
N GLY A 45 6.19 15.25 6.83
CA GLY A 45 7.21 14.22 6.86
C GLY A 45 8.00 14.11 5.57
N ASP A 46 8.91 13.14 5.60
CA ASP A 46 9.85 12.84 4.53
C ASP A 46 9.48 11.51 3.88
N ILE A 47 9.45 11.50 2.55
CA ILE A 47 9.16 10.35 1.71
C ILE A 47 10.35 10.08 0.81
N THR A 48 10.64 8.80 0.59
CA THR A 48 11.56 8.34 -0.44
C THR A 48 10.81 7.51 -1.47
N ALA A 49 11.21 7.63 -2.73
CA ALA A 49 10.73 6.77 -3.80
C ALA A 49 11.89 6.23 -4.63
N ARG A 50 11.70 5.09 -5.27
CA ARG A 50 12.66 4.57 -6.26
C ARG A 50 12.87 5.61 -7.37
N PRO A 51 14.08 5.68 -7.96
CA PRO A 51 14.30 6.45 -9.18
C PRO A 51 13.38 5.94 -10.29
N MET A 52 12.61 6.84 -10.88
CA MET A 52 11.69 6.54 -11.97
C MET A 52 11.78 7.64 -13.02
N ASN A 53 11.64 7.27 -14.29
CA ASN A 53 11.58 8.21 -15.41
C ASN A 53 10.12 8.30 -15.87
N CYS A 54 9.36 9.20 -15.25
CA CYS A 54 7.92 9.27 -15.49
C CYS A 54 7.60 10.00 -16.81
N PRO A 55 6.52 9.62 -17.51
CA PRO A 55 6.08 10.29 -18.73
C PRO A 55 5.32 11.60 -18.43
N THR A 56 5.86 12.42 -17.53
CA THR A 56 5.28 13.69 -17.07
C THR A 56 6.28 14.83 -17.35
N ALA A 57 5.81 16.09 -17.38
CA ALA A 57 6.67 17.24 -17.63
C ALA A 57 7.80 17.38 -16.59
N SER A 58 7.55 16.97 -15.34
CA SER A 58 8.56 16.94 -14.29
C SER A 58 9.53 15.76 -14.38
N ARG A 59 9.20 14.71 -15.16
CA ARG A 59 9.87 13.40 -15.20
C ARG A 59 9.93 12.67 -13.86
N TYR A 60 9.20 13.16 -12.85
CA TYR A 60 9.14 12.58 -11.51
C TYR A 60 7.74 12.03 -11.22
N PRO A 61 7.64 11.04 -10.32
CA PRO A 61 6.36 10.54 -9.88
C PRO A 61 5.56 11.62 -9.15
N LEU A 62 4.24 11.57 -9.31
CA LEU A 62 3.31 12.25 -8.42
C LEU A 62 3.17 11.40 -7.16
N ILE A 63 3.44 11.99 -5.99
CA ILE A 63 3.30 11.32 -4.70
C ILE A 63 2.23 12.05 -3.89
N GLU A 64 1.21 11.31 -3.49
CA GLU A 64 0.03 11.78 -2.79
C GLU A 64 -0.06 11.08 -1.43
N VAL A 65 -0.36 11.85 -0.38
CA VAL A 65 -0.58 11.35 0.97
C VAL A 65 -2.07 11.44 1.27
N PHE A 66 -2.72 10.29 1.22
CA PHE A 66 -4.13 10.15 1.61
C PHE A 66 -4.18 9.84 3.09
N TRP A 67 -5.09 10.49 3.81
CA TRP A 67 -5.18 10.39 5.25
C TRP A 67 -6.62 10.22 5.72
N ALA A 68 -6.78 9.74 6.95
CA ALA A 68 -8.07 9.57 7.59
C ALA A 68 -8.07 10.15 9.01
N ALA A 69 -9.22 10.67 9.44
CA ALA A 69 -9.54 10.95 10.83
C ALA A 69 -10.43 9.81 11.36
N GLY A 70 -9.85 8.92 12.15
CA GLY A 70 -10.47 7.63 12.46
C GLY A 70 -10.65 6.79 11.19
N GLU A 71 -11.89 6.41 10.90
CA GLU A 71 -12.27 5.65 9.69
C GLU A 71 -12.65 6.55 8.50
N SER A 72 -12.69 7.87 8.69
CA SER A 72 -13.13 8.82 7.65
C SER A 72 -11.96 9.27 6.78
N TRP A 73 -11.83 8.66 5.60
CA TRP A 73 -10.83 9.02 4.59
C TRP A 73 -11.18 10.31 3.88
N GLN A 74 -10.16 11.13 3.64
CA GLN A 74 -10.31 12.38 2.92
C GLN A 74 -10.12 12.19 1.41
N GLU A 75 -10.92 12.92 0.62
CA GLU A 75 -10.85 12.87 -0.85
C GLU A 75 -9.64 13.62 -1.41
N THR A 76 -9.25 14.71 -0.75
CA THR A 76 -8.13 15.56 -1.19
C THR A 76 -6.85 15.14 -0.47
N PRO A 77 -5.86 14.59 -1.19
CA PRO A 77 -4.59 14.21 -0.59
C PRO A 77 -3.67 15.42 -0.37
N ILE A 78 -2.67 15.25 0.50
CA ILE A 78 -1.52 16.16 0.57
C ILE A 78 -0.55 15.74 -0.53
N VAL A 79 -0.24 16.65 -1.47
CA VAL A 79 0.74 16.37 -2.53
C VAL A 79 2.16 16.61 -2.01
N ALA A 80 3.01 15.60 -2.12
CA ALA A 80 4.41 15.72 -1.70
C ALA A 80 5.22 16.49 -2.77
N THR A 81 6.13 17.33 -2.31
CA THR A 81 7.03 18.10 -3.16
C THR A 81 8.40 17.43 -3.22
N ARG A 82 8.95 17.27 -4.42
CA ARG A 82 10.30 16.73 -4.60
C ARG A 82 11.34 17.70 -4.01
N GLY A 83 12.21 17.18 -3.16
CA GLY A 83 13.38 17.89 -2.67
C GLY A 83 14.56 17.85 -3.65
N GLY A 84 15.63 18.58 -3.34
CA GLY A 84 16.89 18.53 -4.08
C GLY A 84 17.84 17.39 -3.67
N TRP A 85 17.46 16.59 -2.68
CA TRP A 85 18.32 15.57 -2.07
C TRP A 85 17.93 14.14 -2.48
N HIS A 86 18.87 13.22 -2.34
CA HIS A 86 18.68 11.79 -2.53
C HIS A 86 19.43 11.03 -1.42
N ASP A 87 18.95 9.83 -1.07
CA ASP A 87 19.66 8.99 -0.12
C ASP A 87 20.98 8.44 -0.68
N SER A 88 21.71 7.66 0.14
CA SER A 88 23.00 7.07 -0.21
C SER A 88 22.94 6.05 -1.35
N VAL A 89 21.74 5.58 -1.72
CA VAL A 89 21.52 4.65 -2.84
C VAL A 89 20.84 5.33 -4.03
N GLY A 90 20.71 6.67 -4.00
CA GLY A 90 20.22 7.49 -5.09
C GLY A 90 18.70 7.62 -5.17
N ASN A 91 17.94 7.17 -4.16
CA ASN A 91 16.50 7.36 -4.15
C ASN A 91 16.16 8.84 -3.85
N PRO A 92 15.37 9.52 -4.69
CA PRO A 92 14.95 10.90 -4.45
C PRO A 92 14.12 11.07 -3.19
N TRP A 93 14.33 12.21 -2.51
CA TRP A 93 13.54 12.63 -1.36
C TRP A 93 12.41 13.57 -1.75
N TYR A 94 11.32 13.45 -1.02
CA TYR A 94 10.12 14.28 -1.13
C TYR A 94 9.72 14.69 0.28
N ASN A 95 9.18 15.90 0.40
CA ASN A 95 8.64 16.40 1.65
C ASN A 95 7.15 16.64 1.44
N PHE A 96 6.33 16.27 2.41
CA PHE A 96 4.92 16.65 2.43
C PHE A 96 4.63 17.45 3.68
N ARG A 97 3.71 18.41 3.56
CA ARG A 97 3.17 19.19 4.66
C ARG A 97 1.78 19.65 4.26
N GLY A 98 0.79 19.36 5.08
CA GLY A 98 -0.56 19.81 4.83
C GLY A 98 -1.43 19.76 6.08
N ASP A 99 -2.54 20.46 6.01
CA ASP A 99 -3.57 20.44 7.04
C ASP A 99 -4.23 19.06 7.03
N ALA A 100 -4.25 18.44 8.21
CA ALA A 100 -4.75 17.09 8.44
C ALA A 100 -5.38 17.00 9.84
N PRO A 101 -6.45 17.76 10.12
CA PRO A 101 -7.07 17.79 11.44
C PRO A 101 -7.48 16.38 11.88
N ASP A 102 -7.12 16.04 13.11
CA ASP A 102 -7.45 14.77 13.76
C ASP A 102 -6.98 13.52 12.99
N VAL A 103 -5.92 13.65 12.17
CA VAL A 103 -5.39 12.54 11.38
C VAL A 103 -4.92 11.39 12.27
N THR A 104 -5.47 10.20 12.08
CA THR A 104 -5.07 9.00 12.83
C THR A 104 -4.22 8.07 11.99
N GLN A 105 -4.39 8.10 10.66
CA GLN A 105 -3.69 7.21 9.75
C GLN A 105 -3.54 7.81 8.35
N PHE A 106 -2.54 7.36 7.62
CA PHE A 106 -2.34 7.73 6.21
C PHE A 106 -1.70 6.61 5.38
N TYR A 107 -1.82 6.70 4.07
CA TYR A 107 -1.06 5.89 3.11
C TYR A 107 -0.49 6.76 2.00
N LEU A 108 0.49 6.21 1.28
CA LEU A 108 1.11 6.88 0.13
C LEU A 108 0.59 6.27 -1.17
N LYS A 109 0.28 7.12 -2.13
CA LYS A 109 0.05 6.73 -3.52
C LYS A 109 1.11 7.37 -4.39
N LEU A 110 1.80 6.55 -5.16
CA LEU A 110 2.73 6.98 -6.19
C LEU A 110 2.10 6.73 -7.57
N THR A 111 2.14 7.73 -8.44
CA THR A 111 1.69 7.64 -9.83
C THR A 111 2.82 8.08 -10.77
N CYS A 112 3.18 7.24 -11.73
CA CYS A 112 4.23 7.49 -12.71
C CYS A 112 3.78 6.95 -14.09
N GLY A 113 3.02 7.75 -14.83
CA GLY A 113 2.31 7.25 -16.02
C GLY A 113 1.29 6.19 -15.61
N ASP A 114 1.37 5.02 -16.24
CA ASP A 114 0.49 3.88 -15.95
C ASP A 114 0.91 3.07 -14.70
N VAL A 115 2.08 3.39 -14.12
CA VAL A 115 2.53 2.73 -12.90
C VAL A 115 1.89 3.41 -11.69
N ILE A 116 1.04 2.66 -10.99
CA ILE A 116 0.43 3.08 -9.72
C ILE A 116 0.91 2.14 -8.61
N SER A 117 1.41 2.71 -7.52
CA SER A 117 1.82 1.97 -6.33
C SER A 117 1.21 2.58 -5.09
N TYR A 118 0.62 1.72 -4.25
CA TYR A 118 0.12 2.09 -2.94
C TYR A 118 1.06 1.57 -1.86
N ASN A 119 1.37 2.39 -0.87
CA ASN A 119 2.09 1.96 0.32
C ASN A 119 1.29 2.32 1.58
N PRO A 120 0.61 1.32 2.18
CA PRO A 120 -0.09 1.47 3.46
C PRO A 120 0.82 1.18 4.66
N GLY A 121 2.11 1.50 4.60
CA GLY A 121 3.08 1.17 5.65
C GLY A 121 3.19 -0.34 5.91
N ASN A 122 3.08 -0.75 7.18
CA ASN A 122 3.17 -2.14 7.62
C ASN A 122 1.82 -2.88 7.47
N PHE A 123 1.23 -2.84 6.28
CA PHE A 123 -0.03 -3.52 5.93
C PHE A 123 -1.31 -3.02 6.64
N VAL A 124 -1.24 -1.97 7.46
CA VAL A 124 -2.37 -1.41 8.23
C VAL A 124 -2.35 0.14 8.27
N ASN A 125 -1.85 0.78 7.21
CA ASN A 125 -1.57 2.22 7.12
C ASN A 125 -0.43 2.70 8.04
N TYR A 126 0.08 3.89 7.77
CA TYR A 126 0.97 4.60 8.69
C TYR A 126 0.13 5.19 9.81
N GLN A 127 0.35 4.72 11.04
CA GLN A 127 -0.37 5.17 12.22
C GLN A 127 0.25 6.46 12.76
N VAL A 128 -0.57 7.47 13.03
CA VAL A 128 -0.15 8.77 13.54
C VAL A 128 -0.41 8.83 15.04
N GLN A 129 0.65 9.11 15.79
CA GLN A 129 0.55 9.34 17.24
C GLN A 129 0.27 10.81 17.50
N HIS A 130 -0.60 11.06 18.48
CA HIS A 130 -0.97 12.38 18.99
C HIS A 130 -0.37 12.59 20.37
#